data_AF-A0A1Q7QZH1-F1
#
_entry.id   AF-A0A1Q7QZH1-F1
#
_cell.length_a   1.000
_cell.length_b   1.000
_cell.length_c   1.000
_cell.angle_alpha   90.00
_cell.angle_beta   90.00
_cell.angle_gamma   90.00
#
_symmetry.space_group_name_H-M   'P 1'
#
loop_
_entity.id
_entity.type
_entity.pdbx_description
1 polymer ?
#
loop_
_entity_poly.entity_id
_entity_poly.type
_entity_poly.pdbx_seq_one_letter_code
_entity_poly.pdbx_strand_id
1 'polypeptide(L)'
;MACVCTDALRSFGIATTYDARIRTPSGTFADRGQAGVALNERGPGSPADFNEFFQSDQPAPLPVPTEAAKVTGGGSLVGVDARFGFVVERKISDGPATGEWQFVNLASGDIVHSVAITSLAITGNTATFSGVCRNERAPEGTPCSFFVIVQDNGEDSQAMSDTYIVTGTGFVGAAGAVVGNVKIHSSAS
;
A
#
# COMPACT_ATOMS: atom_id res chain seq x y z
N MET A 1 36.52 -59.74 3.58
CA MET A 1 36.56 -58.37 3.04
C MET A 1 35.16 -57.81 3.18
N ALA A 2 34.91 -57.02 4.22
CA ALA A 2 33.59 -56.47 4.49
C ALA A 2 33.42 -55.17 3.68
N CYS A 3 32.42 -55.13 2.82
CA CYS A 3 31.99 -53.92 2.13
C CYS A 3 31.37 -52.99 3.19
N VAL A 4 32.01 -51.85 3.47
CA VAL A 4 31.39 -50.80 4.29
C VAL A 4 30.63 -49.90 3.34
N CYS A 5 29.31 -50.08 3.27
CA CYS A 5 28.44 -49.10 2.64
C CYS A 5 28.46 -47.84 3.52
N THR A 6 29.24 -46.83 3.15
CA THR A 6 29.10 -45.48 3.72
C THR A 6 27.93 -44.78 3.05
N ASP A 7 26.71 -45.15 3.46
CA ASP A 7 25.62 -44.18 3.53
C ASP A 7 25.89 -43.35 4.80
N ALA A 8 25.73 -42.04 4.85
CA ALA A 8 24.81 -41.20 4.13
C ALA A 8 25.33 -39.76 4.18
N LEU A 9 24.96 -38.95 3.19
CA LEU A 9 24.67 -37.55 3.46
C LEU A 9 23.65 -37.51 4.61
N ARG A 10 24.10 -37.15 5.82
CA ARG A 10 23.20 -36.85 6.93
C ARG A 10 22.80 -35.39 6.80
N SER A 11 21.80 -35.16 5.97
CA SER A 11 21.14 -33.86 5.87
C SER A 11 19.95 -33.86 6.83
N PHE A 12 19.99 -32.99 7.83
CA PHE A 12 18.87 -32.73 8.72
C PHE A 12 18.41 -31.30 8.48
N GLY A 13 17.19 -31.12 8.03
CA GLY A 13 16.65 -29.80 7.75
C GLY A 13 15.14 -29.76 7.86
N ILE A 14 14.64 -28.56 8.07
CA ILE A 14 13.22 -28.25 7.99
C ILE A 14 13.01 -27.30 6.82
N ALA A 15 11.94 -27.52 6.08
CA ALA A 15 11.47 -26.59 5.06
C ALA A 15 9.99 -26.33 5.30
N THR A 16 9.58 -25.09 5.06
CA THR A 16 8.18 -24.69 5.02
C THR A 16 7.91 -24.07 3.66
N THR A 17 6.66 -24.12 3.22
CA THR A 17 6.21 -23.28 2.12
C THR A 17 5.96 -21.86 2.62
N TYR A 18 6.08 -20.87 1.73
CA TYR A 18 5.68 -19.49 1.97
C TYR A 18 4.78 -18.99 0.85
N ASP A 19 3.89 -18.06 1.20
CA ASP A 19 3.22 -17.14 0.28
C ASP A 19 3.63 -15.72 0.69
N ALA A 20 4.20 -14.95 -0.24
CA ALA A 20 4.76 -13.64 0.00
C ALA A 20 4.09 -12.59 -0.89
N ARG A 21 3.96 -11.37 -0.34
CA ARG A 21 3.51 -10.19 -1.08
C ARG A 21 4.61 -9.15 -1.12
N ILE A 22 5.19 -8.95 -2.29
CA ILE A 22 6.33 -8.07 -2.55
C ILE A 22 5.79 -6.71 -2.99
N ARG A 23 6.09 -5.64 -2.24
CA ARG A 23 5.70 -4.27 -2.59
C ARG A 23 6.90 -3.50 -3.12
N THR A 24 6.74 -2.90 -4.29
CA THR A 24 7.77 -2.07 -4.95
C THR A 24 7.12 -0.77 -5.44
N PRO A 25 7.90 0.25 -5.82
CA PRO A 25 7.35 1.45 -6.48
C PRO A 25 6.59 1.15 -7.78
N SER A 26 6.92 0.06 -8.48
CA SER A 26 6.27 -0.33 -9.74
C SER A 26 5.04 -1.22 -9.56
N GLY A 27 4.73 -1.65 -8.33
CA GLY A 27 3.54 -2.46 -8.07
C GLY A 27 3.70 -3.43 -6.92
N THR A 28 2.64 -4.21 -6.71
CA THR A 28 2.63 -5.31 -5.75
C THR A 28 2.63 -6.64 -6.49
N PHE A 29 3.45 -7.57 -6.04
CA PHE A 29 3.63 -8.88 -6.66
C PHE A 29 3.39 -9.97 -5.63
N ALA A 30 2.84 -11.10 -6.06
CA ALA A 30 2.73 -12.32 -5.28
C ALA A 30 3.88 -13.25 -5.68
N ASP A 31 4.47 -13.88 -4.68
CA ASP A 31 5.44 -14.94 -4.84
C ASP A 31 5.10 -16.08 -3.89
N ARG A 32 5.47 -17.30 -4.25
CA ARG A 32 5.32 -18.48 -3.40
C ARG A 32 6.50 -19.41 -3.60
N GLY A 33 6.83 -20.17 -2.58
CA GLY A 33 7.98 -21.04 -2.64
C GLY A 33 8.24 -21.80 -1.35
N GLN A 34 9.51 -22.20 -1.17
CA GLN A 34 10.00 -22.85 0.03
C GLN A 34 11.09 -22.02 0.71
N ALA A 35 11.04 -22.00 2.03
CA ALA A 35 12.09 -21.48 2.88
C ALA A 35 12.54 -22.59 3.84
N GLY A 36 13.84 -22.79 3.99
CA GLY A 36 14.35 -23.86 4.82
C GLY A 36 15.74 -23.62 5.36
N VAL A 37 16.04 -24.37 6.42
CA VAL A 37 17.32 -24.39 7.09
C VAL A 37 17.75 -25.85 7.23
N ALA A 38 19.00 -26.13 6.85
CA ALA A 38 19.57 -27.47 6.89
C ALA A 38 20.99 -27.47 7.47
N LEU A 39 21.30 -28.51 8.24
CA LEU A 39 22.65 -28.89 8.61
C LEU A 39 23.07 -30.06 7.73
N ASN A 40 24.17 -29.87 7.00
CA ASN A 40 24.72 -30.86 6.10
C ASN A 40 26.09 -31.31 6.61
N GLU A 41 26.24 -32.58 6.96
CA GLU A 41 27.54 -33.17 7.27
C GLU A 41 28.14 -33.78 6.01
N ARG A 42 29.30 -33.24 5.54
CA ARG A 42 30.04 -33.77 4.38
C ARG A 42 30.78 -35.09 4.62
N GLY A 43 30.65 -35.65 5.82
CA GLY A 43 31.26 -36.92 6.22
C GLY A 43 32.01 -36.82 7.55
N PRO A 44 32.55 -37.94 8.06
CA PRO A 44 33.20 -38.00 9.37
C PRO A 44 34.39 -37.04 9.47
N GLY A 45 34.39 -36.15 10.46
CA GLY A 45 35.48 -35.20 10.72
C GLY A 45 35.44 -33.91 9.88
N SER A 46 34.43 -33.73 9.02
CA SER A 46 34.19 -32.45 8.34
C SER A 46 33.33 -31.52 9.23
N PRO A 47 33.56 -30.20 9.21
CA PRO A 47 32.62 -29.27 9.83
C PRO A 47 31.23 -29.41 9.18
N ALA A 48 30.18 -29.31 9.99
CA ALA A 48 28.81 -29.26 9.48
C ALA A 48 28.60 -27.93 8.73
N ASP A 49 28.05 -28.02 7.52
CA ASP A 49 27.69 -26.86 6.73
C ASP A 49 26.25 -26.45 7.08
N PHE A 50 26.07 -25.20 7.49
CA PHE A 50 24.75 -24.60 7.69
C PHE A 50 24.27 -24.00 6.36
N ASN A 51 23.11 -24.44 5.88
CA ASN A 51 22.52 -23.97 4.63
C ASN A 51 21.14 -23.37 4.88
N GLU A 52 20.97 -22.10 4.53
CA GLU A 52 19.67 -21.43 4.47
C GLU A 52 19.30 -21.24 3.00
N PHE A 53 18.06 -21.57 2.65
CA PHE A 53 17.57 -21.35 1.29
C PHE A 53 16.21 -20.69 1.27
N PHE A 54 16.05 -19.82 0.28
CA PHE A 54 14.76 -19.32 -0.20
C PHE A 54 14.68 -19.68 -1.67
N GLN A 55 13.67 -20.47 -2.03
CA GLN A 55 13.47 -20.92 -3.39
C GLN A 55 12.04 -20.58 -3.80
N SER A 56 11.89 -19.66 -4.74
CA SER A 56 10.60 -19.40 -5.37
C SER A 56 10.22 -20.57 -6.29
N ASP A 57 8.94 -20.92 -6.27
CA ASP A 57 8.33 -21.88 -7.20
C ASP A 57 7.96 -21.22 -8.54
N GLN A 58 8.20 -19.91 -8.67
CA GLN A 58 7.84 -19.12 -9.84
C GLN A 58 9.11 -18.57 -10.52
N PRO A 59 9.15 -18.56 -11.86
CA PRO A 59 10.29 -17.98 -12.59
C PRO A 59 10.38 -16.45 -12.40
N ALA A 60 9.28 -15.81 -12.03
CA ALA A 60 9.20 -14.42 -11.61
C ALA A 60 7.96 -14.20 -10.72
N PRO A 61 7.97 -13.22 -9.80
CA PRO A 61 6.78 -12.82 -9.05
C PRO A 61 5.65 -12.37 -9.98
N LEU A 62 4.43 -12.80 -9.70
CA LEU A 62 3.25 -12.42 -10.49
C LEU A 62 2.69 -11.08 -10.00
N PRO A 63 2.34 -10.13 -10.88
CA PRO A 63 1.67 -8.91 -10.44
C PRO A 63 0.34 -9.28 -9.76
N VAL A 64 0.08 -8.69 -8.59
CA VAL A 64 -1.22 -8.77 -7.94
C VAL A 64 -2.12 -7.75 -8.61
N PRO A 65 -3.27 -8.16 -9.19
CA PRO A 65 -4.21 -7.23 -9.79
C PRO A 65 -4.61 -6.16 -8.78
N THR A 66 -4.59 -4.92 -9.23
CA THR A 66 -5.19 -3.82 -8.49
C THR A 66 -6.68 -3.84 -8.73
N GLU A 67 -7.47 -4.13 -7.69
CA GLU A 67 -8.92 -4.26 -7.84
C GLU A 67 -9.59 -2.92 -8.19
N ALA A 68 -10.75 -3.04 -8.86
CA ALA A 68 -11.69 -1.94 -8.95
C ALA A 68 -12.03 -1.45 -7.54
N ALA A 69 -12.06 -0.15 -7.33
CA ALA A 69 -12.19 0.42 -6.00
C ALA A 69 -12.75 1.83 -6.10
N LYS A 70 -13.50 2.27 -5.10
CA LYS A 70 -13.99 3.64 -5.03
C LYS A 70 -13.89 4.15 -3.60
N VAL A 71 -13.43 5.38 -3.45
CA VAL A 71 -13.41 6.11 -2.20
C VAL A 71 -14.01 7.49 -2.43
N THR A 72 -14.90 7.89 -1.54
CA THR A 72 -15.56 9.21 -1.57
C THR A 72 -15.47 9.84 -0.21
N GLY A 73 -15.40 11.17 -0.15
CA GLY A 73 -15.47 11.83 1.14
C GLY A 73 -15.51 13.33 1.03
N GLY A 74 -15.89 13.97 2.11
CA GLY A 74 -15.89 15.42 2.20
C GLY A 74 -16.24 15.90 3.60
N GLY A 75 -15.74 17.08 3.93
CA GLY A 75 -15.97 17.68 5.23
C GLY A 75 -14.91 18.72 5.61
N SER A 76 -14.83 18.99 6.89
CA SER A 76 -13.80 19.81 7.53
C SER A 76 -13.01 19.01 8.55
N LEU A 77 -11.87 19.53 8.99
CA LEU A 77 -11.04 18.89 10.01
C LEU A 77 -11.32 19.50 11.39
N VAL A 78 -11.39 18.67 12.43
CA VAL A 78 -11.55 19.12 13.81
C VAL A 78 -10.32 19.94 14.24
N GLY A 79 -10.56 21.16 14.72
CA GLY A 79 -9.48 22.03 15.25
C GLY A 79 -8.51 22.56 14.19
N VAL A 80 -8.79 22.34 12.90
CA VAL A 80 -7.99 22.84 11.79
C VAL A 80 -8.93 23.51 10.80
N ASP A 81 -8.65 24.76 10.44
CA ASP A 81 -9.44 25.53 9.47
C ASP A 81 -9.15 25.06 8.03
N ALA A 82 -9.53 23.81 7.75
CA ALA A 82 -9.36 23.18 6.45
C ALA A 82 -10.59 22.37 6.05
N ARG A 83 -10.84 22.31 4.75
CA ARG A 83 -11.95 21.58 4.13
C ARG A 83 -11.45 20.75 2.97
N PHE A 84 -12.12 19.65 2.70
CA PHE A 84 -11.77 18.77 1.59
C PHE A 84 -13.01 18.15 0.96
N GLY A 85 -12.85 17.66 -0.26
CA GLY A 85 -13.84 16.85 -0.96
C GLY A 85 -13.16 16.00 -2.03
N PHE A 86 -13.60 14.76 -2.20
CA PHE A 86 -13.08 13.89 -3.24
C PHE A 86 -14.05 12.77 -3.64
N VAL A 87 -13.90 12.35 -4.89
CA VAL A 87 -14.43 11.10 -5.44
C VAL A 87 -13.30 10.52 -6.27
N VAL A 88 -12.72 9.41 -5.82
CA VAL A 88 -11.60 8.75 -6.49
C VAL A 88 -11.93 7.29 -6.70
N GLU A 89 -11.75 6.81 -7.92
CA GLU A 89 -12.08 5.44 -8.28
C GLU A 89 -11.13 4.83 -9.31
N ARG A 90 -10.98 3.52 -9.20
CA ARG A 90 -10.53 2.64 -10.27
C ARG A 90 -11.76 1.85 -10.72
N LYS A 91 -12.23 2.08 -11.94
CA LYS A 91 -13.49 1.49 -12.45
C LYS A 91 -13.37 0.00 -12.78
N ILE A 92 -12.20 -0.44 -13.23
CA ILE A 92 -11.92 -1.82 -13.63
C ILE A 92 -10.58 -2.25 -13.04
N SER A 93 -10.43 -3.54 -12.74
CA SER A 93 -9.15 -4.06 -12.25
C SER A 93 -8.01 -3.71 -13.21
N ASP A 94 -6.88 -3.28 -12.66
CA ASP A 94 -5.70 -2.78 -13.38
C ASP A 94 -5.94 -1.57 -14.30
N GLY A 95 -7.12 -0.96 -14.20
CA GLY A 95 -7.43 0.32 -14.83
C GLY A 95 -6.74 1.49 -14.13
N PRO A 96 -6.68 2.66 -14.81
CA PRO A 96 -6.16 3.88 -14.20
C PRO A 96 -7.05 4.33 -13.04
N ALA A 97 -6.41 4.93 -12.03
CA ALA A 97 -7.15 5.70 -11.03
C ALA A 97 -7.63 7.02 -11.66
N THR A 98 -8.87 7.38 -11.39
CA THR A 98 -9.53 8.58 -11.93
C THR A 98 -10.34 9.26 -10.83
N GLY A 99 -10.76 10.50 -11.07
CA GLY A 99 -11.64 11.21 -10.16
C GLY A 99 -11.22 12.65 -9.92
N GLU A 100 -11.73 13.20 -8.83
CA GLU A 100 -11.50 14.58 -8.42
C GLU A 100 -11.16 14.65 -6.94
N TRP A 101 -10.29 15.60 -6.60
CA TRP A 101 -9.97 15.96 -5.24
C TRP A 101 -9.82 17.48 -5.13
N GLN A 102 -10.32 18.03 -4.04
CA GLN A 102 -10.18 19.43 -3.68
C GLN A 102 -9.83 19.56 -2.19
N PHE A 103 -9.03 20.57 -1.89
CA PHE A 103 -8.63 20.90 -0.54
C PHE A 103 -8.45 22.40 -0.37
N VAL A 104 -8.98 22.94 0.72
CA VAL A 104 -8.89 24.34 1.08
C VAL A 104 -8.29 24.42 2.46
N ASN A 105 -7.15 25.10 2.58
CA ASN A 105 -6.56 25.47 3.86
C ASN A 105 -6.79 26.96 4.09
N LEU A 106 -7.73 27.30 4.98
CA LEU A 106 -8.11 28.69 5.22
C LEU A 106 -7.03 29.45 6.02
N ALA A 107 -6.19 28.75 6.78
CA ALA A 107 -5.10 29.37 7.54
C ALA A 107 -3.97 29.87 6.63
N SER A 108 -3.61 29.10 5.58
CA SER A 108 -2.63 29.53 4.57
C SER A 108 -3.26 30.27 3.38
N GLY A 109 -4.58 30.12 3.19
CA GLY A 109 -5.34 30.60 2.04
C GLY A 109 -5.17 29.73 0.79
N ASP A 110 -4.61 28.53 0.91
CA ASP A 110 -4.44 27.62 -0.24
C ASP A 110 -5.79 27.06 -0.70
N ILE A 111 -6.03 27.09 -2.01
CA ILE A 111 -7.19 26.48 -2.67
C ILE A 111 -6.62 25.54 -3.72
N VAL A 112 -6.71 24.24 -3.47
CA VAL A 112 -6.00 23.21 -4.22
C VAL A 112 -7.00 22.29 -4.91
N HIS A 113 -6.78 22.06 -6.21
CA HIS A 113 -7.58 21.16 -7.02
C HIS A 113 -6.68 20.12 -7.67
N SER A 114 -7.13 18.87 -7.73
CA SER A 114 -6.48 17.85 -8.55
C SER A 114 -6.57 18.24 -10.03
N VAL A 115 -5.46 18.07 -10.74
CA VAL A 115 -5.39 18.06 -12.21
C VAL A 115 -5.51 16.62 -12.71
N ALA A 116 -4.89 15.67 -12.00
CA ALA A 116 -4.98 14.25 -12.31
C ALA A 116 -4.81 13.41 -11.04
N ILE A 117 -5.61 12.34 -10.93
CA ILE A 117 -5.34 11.25 -10.00
C ILE A 117 -4.39 10.27 -10.67
N THR A 118 -3.37 9.82 -9.94
CA THR A 118 -2.30 8.95 -10.45
C THR A 118 -2.25 7.61 -9.75
N SER A 119 -2.75 7.52 -8.51
CA SER A 119 -2.79 6.27 -7.75
C SER A 119 -4.03 6.20 -6.87
N LEU A 120 -4.48 4.97 -6.61
CA LEU A 120 -5.47 4.61 -5.61
C LEU A 120 -5.10 3.24 -5.04
N ALA A 121 -4.98 3.14 -3.72
CA ALA A 121 -4.79 1.88 -3.02
C ALA A 121 -5.68 1.84 -1.78
N ILE A 122 -6.37 0.72 -1.59
CA ILE A 122 -7.23 0.48 -0.43
C ILE A 122 -6.67 -0.74 0.32
N THR A 123 -6.61 -0.65 1.65
CA THR A 123 -6.21 -1.75 2.52
C THR A 123 -7.04 -1.67 3.80
N GLY A 124 -7.90 -2.67 4.00
CA GLY A 124 -8.88 -2.63 5.07
C GLY A 124 -9.78 -1.40 4.94
N ASN A 125 -9.86 -0.61 6.00
CA ASN A 125 -10.63 0.62 6.08
C ASN A 125 -9.81 1.89 5.77
N THR A 126 -8.61 1.74 5.19
CA THR A 126 -7.75 2.85 4.80
C THR A 126 -7.64 2.94 3.29
N ALA A 127 -7.81 4.15 2.75
CA ALA A 127 -7.55 4.45 1.35
C ALA A 127 -6.45 5.50 1.22
N THR A 128 -5.58 5.30 0.25
CA THR A 128 -4.53 6.24 -0.12
C THR A 128 -4.64 6.56 -1.60
N PHE A 129 -4.49 7.83 -1.96
CA PHE A 129 -4.48 8.26 -3.35
C PHE A 129 -3.57 9.47 -3.53
N SER A 130 -3.04 9.61 -4.73
CA SER A 130 -2.08 10.66 -5.06
C SER A 130 -2.34 11.24 -6.43
N GLY A 131 -1.78 12.42 -6.68
CA GLY A 131 -1.95 13.06 -7.96
C GLY A 131 -1.15 14.33 -8.14
N VAL A 132 -1.38 14.94 -9.29
CA VAL A 132 -0.90 16.28 -9.63
C VAL A 132 -2.02 17.26 -9.33
N CYS A 133 -1.68 18.44 -8.83
CA CYS A 133 -2.64 19.48 -8.48
C CYS A 133 -2.33 20.82 -9.15
N ARG A 134 -3.25 21.76 -8.96
CA ARG A 134 -3.04 23.20 -9.10
C ARG A 134 -3.43 23.87 -7.79
N ASN A 135 -2.70 24.88 -7.36
CA ASN A 135 -3.08 25.75 -6.25
C ASN A 135 -3.41 27.13 -6.81
N GLU A 136 -4.62 27.63 -6.59
CA GLU A 136 -5.08 28.92 -7.12
C GLU A 136 -4.31 30.12 -6.53
N ARG A 137 -3.69 29.93 -5.37
CA ARG A 137 -2.85 30.94 -4.72
C ARG A 137 -1.44 30.99 -5.31
N ALA A 138 -0.98 29.91 -5.93
CA ALA A 138 0.36 29.82 -6.49
C ALA A 138 0.43 30.42 -7.90
N PRO A 139 1.57 30.98 -8.33
CA PRO A 139 1.77 31.37 -9.72
C PRO A 139 1.51 30.21 -10.68
N GLU A 140 1.00 30.51 -11.87
CA GLU A 140 0.78 29.50 -12.91
C GLU A 140 2.08 28.74 -13.22
N GLY A 141 1.97 27.42 -13.40
CA GLY A 141 3.13 26.54 -13.65
C GLY A 141 3.93 26.14 -12.40
N THR A 142 3.56 26.62 -11.21
CA THR A 142 4.18 26.12 -9.95
C THR A 142 3.92 24.62 -9.80
N PRO A 143 4.97 23.79 -9.61
CA PRO A 143 4.80 22.36 -9.38
C PRO A 143 3.92 22.09 -8.16
N CYS A 144 2.92 21.22 -8.32
CA CYS A 144 2.00 20.84 -7.27
C CYS A 144 1.69 19.34 -7.37
N SER A 145 1.90 18.64 -6.27
CA SER A 145 1.55 17.22 -6.11
C SER A 145 0.95 16.98 -4.74
N PHE A 146 0.10 15.96 -4.62
CA PHE A 146 -0.53 15.62 -3.36
C PHE A 146 -0.53 14.11 -3.12
N PHE A 147 -0.57 13.77 -1.83
CA PHE A 147 -0.77 12.44 -1.31
C PHE A 147 -1.75 12.51 -0.15
N VAL A 148 -2.86 11.78 -0.28
CA VAL A 148 -3.94 11.74 0.70
C VAL A 148 -4.02 10.35 1.32
N ILE A 149 -4.19 10.31 2.64
CA ILE A 149 -4.57 9.14 3.42
C ILE A 149 -5.91 9.44 4.06
N VAL A 150 -6.87 8.54 3.91
CA VAL A 150 -8.13 8.58 4.63
C VAL A 150 -8.42 7.24 5.29
N GLN A 151 -9.10 7.31 6.43
CA GLN A 151 -9.58 6.12 7.15
C GLN A 151 -11.08 6.27 7.39
N ASP A 152 -11.84 5.29 6.90
CA ASP A 152 -13.28 5.13 7.13
C ASP A 152 -13.46 4.31 8.41
N ASN A 153 -13.96 4.93 9.47
CA ASN A 153 -14.11 4.29 10.78
C ASN A 153 -15.56 3.82 11.03
N GLY A 154 -16.44 3.93 10.03
CA GLY A 154 -17.84 3.52 10.10
C GLY A 154 -18.76 4.57 10.72
N GLU A 155 -20.08 4.32 10.63
CA GLU A 155 -21.13 5.25 11.06
C GLU A 155 -21.92 4.78 12.27
N ASP A 156 -21.50 3.68 12.90
CA ASP A 156 -22.18 3.25 14.11
C ASP A 156 -21.94 4.24 15.26
N SER A 157 -22.83 4.23 16.25
CA SER A 157 -22.74 5.17 17.38
C SER A 157 -21.50 5.02 18.28
N GLN A 158 -20.67 4.00 18.05
CA GLN A 158 -19.42 3.72 18.75
C GLN A 158 -18.19 3.97 17.87
N ALA A 159 -18.39 4.27 16.59
CA ALA A 159 -17.34 4.49 15.62
C ALA A 159 -16.54 5.73 16.01
N MET A 160 -15.22 5.60 15.89
CA MET A 160 -14.33 6.76 15.92
C MET A 160 -14.61 7.62 14.70
N SER A 161 -14.34 8.93 14.78
CA SER A 161 -14.45 9.79 13.60
C SER A 161 -13.51 9.31 12.50
N ASP A 162 -13.93 9.44 11.24
CA ASP A 162 -13.05 9.25 10.09
C ASP A 162 -11.82 10.16 10.21
N THR A 163 -10.73 9.77 9.56
CA THR A 163 -9.50 10.57 9.56
C THR A 163 -9.08 10.93 8.16
N TYR A 164 -8.43 12.09 8.05
CA TYR A 164 -7.95 12.63 6.80
C TYR A 164 -6.57 13.24 7.02
N ILE A 165 -5.64 12.91 6.13
CA ILE A 165 -4.30 13.48 6.08
C ILE A 165 -4.01 13.82 4.63
N VAL A 166 -3.58 15.04 4.37
CA VAL A 166 -3.01 15.44 3.09
C VAL A 166 -1.63 16.05 3.26
N THR A 167 -0.72 15.59 2.42
CA THR A 167 0.63 16.13 2.27
C THR A 167 0.93 16.32 0.79
N GLY A 168 1.97 17.10 0.47
CA GLY A 168 2.27 17.39 -0.92
C GLY A 168 3.29 18.51 -1.10
N THR A 169 3.38 18.98 -2.35
CA THR A 169 4.16 20.15 -2.75
C THR A 169 3.23 21.20 -3.34
N GLY A 170 3.58 22.48 -3.20
CA GLY A 170 2.81 23.60 -3.75
C GLY A 170 1.64 24.09 -2.89
N PHE A 171 1.46 23.55 -1.67
CA PHE A 171 0.46 24.01 -0.69
C PHE A 171 0.84 23.53 0.73
N VAL A 172 0.18 24.08 1.75
CA VAL A 172 0.30 23.65 3.15
C VAL A 172 -0.74 22.57 3.45
N GLY A 173 -0.28 21.33 3.66
CA GLY A 173 -1.13 20.20 4.01
C GLY A 173 -1.76 20.28 5.40
N ALA A 174 -2.63 19.31 5.72
CA ALA A 174 -3.33 19.23 7.00
C ALA A 174 -3.66 17.78 7.37
N ALA A 175 -3.90 17.55 8.66
CA ALA A 175 -4.30 16.27 9.20
C ALA A 175 -5.31 16.48 10.33
N GLY A 176 -6.28 15.57 10.46
CA GLY A 176 -7.23 15.62 11.56
C GLY A 176 -8.37 14.61 11.47
N ALA A 177 -9.17 14.59 12.53
CA ALA A 177 -10.47 13.92 12.52
C ALA A 177 -11.45 14.69 11.63
N VAL A 178 -12.30 13.97 10.92
CA VAL A 178 -13.25 14.52 9.95
C VAL A 178 -14.56 14.88 10.64
N VAL A 179 -15.01 16.12 10.43
CA VAL A 179 -16.40 16.55 10.59
C VAL A 179 -17.03 16.47 9.20
N GLY A 180 -17.71 15.37 8.92
CA GLY A 180 -18.12 14.99 7.57
C GLY A 180 -18.21 13.48 7.47
N ASN A 181 -17.93 12.93 6.29
CA ASN A 181 -17.90 11.48 6.09
C ASN A 181 -16.86 11.09 5.02
N VAL A 182 -16.20 9.97 5.24
CA VAL A 182 -15.39 9.21 4.27
C VAL A 182 -16.01 7.83 4.09
N LYS A 183 -16.22 7.44 2.84
CA LYS A 183 -16.70 6.12 2.45
C LYS A 183 -15.70 5.39 1.57
N ILE A 184 -15.30 4.20 2.02
CA ILE A 184 -14.63 3.20 1.20
C ILE A 184 -15.69 2.22 0.68
N HIS A 185 -15.87 2.19 -0.63
CA HIS A 185 -16.77 1.26 -1.29
C HIS A 185 -15.97 0.00 -1.60
N SER A 186 -16.33 -1.14 -0.99
CA SER A 186 -15.72 -2.41 -1.35
C SER A 186 -15.99 -2.72 -2.83
N SER A 187 -14.96 -3.14 -3.56
CA SER A 187 -15.17 -3.95 -4.76
C SER A 187 -16.06 -5.11 -4.37
N ALA A 188 -17.19 -5.30 -5.07
CA ALA A 188 -17.84 -6.60 -5.04
C ALA A 188 -16.81 -7.61 -5.59
N SER A 189 -16.44 -8.57 -4.74
CA SER A 189 -15.58 -9.69 -5.11
C SER A 189 -16.28 -10.63 -6.09
#